data_AF-A0A0Q7CT95-F1
#
_entry.id   AF-A0A0Q7CT95-F1
#
_cell.length_a   1.000
_cell.length_b   1.000
_cell.length_c   1.000
_cell.angle_alpha   90.00
_cell.angle_beta   90.00
_cell.angle_gamma   90.00
#
_symmetry.space_group_name_H-M   'P 1'
#
loop_
_entity.id
_entity.type
_entity.pdbx_description
1 polymer ?
#
loop_
_entity_poly.entity_id
_entity_poly.type
_entity_poly.pdbx_seq_one_letter_code
_entity_poly.pdbx_strand_id
1 'polypeptide(L)'
;MSAVLTPGRAAALPDRSRDHRQAAAETTTIDANRAWEVDRALMLERSERRAWWVAIAGLVLGLIGIAAVFVQGPLRRVVEIPIVVDRVTGEATIQQRLAVETIPPMEALDKHNLATFVRAREGYSWMFLQRDFDQVARMAVPAVFADYNRQFEGDAALQKKIGAAEDWRINVIGVRLAASGRAGNKGEATVTYDRVVRLTDRNLPEVITRHVASVVYQYQPKVLAKERDRLENPFGFVVTAYRSDPEINTAAPGAKP
;
A
#
# COMPACT_ATOMS: atom_id res chain seq x y z
N MET A 1 -72.50 -115.55 -2.14
CA MET A 1 -71.04 -115.46 -1.88
C MET A 1 -70.37 -115.23 -3.22
N SER A 2 -70.07 -113.96 -3.53
CA SER A 2 -68.69 -113.44 -3.59
C SER A 2 -67.95 -113.97 -4.83
N ALA A 3 -67.59 -113.14 -5.81
CA ALA A 3 -66.51 -112.18 -5.63
C ALA A 3 -66.71 -110.90 -6.45
N VAL A 4 -66.42 -109.78 -5.78
CA VAL A 4 -66.23 -108.44 -6.34
C VAL A 4 -64.88 -108.43 -7.06
N LEU A 5 -64.89 -108.08 -8.35
CA LEU A 5 -63.68 -107.76 -9.11
C LEU A 5 -63.67 -106.25 -9.36
N THR A 6 -62.94 -105.53 -8.53
CA THR A 6 -62.64 -104.12 -8.72
C THR A 6 -61.59 -103.99 -9.84
N PRO A 7 -61.86 -103.31 -10.97
CA PRO A 7 -60.81 -103.02 -11.93
C PRO A 7 -59.85 -102.01 -11.30
N GLY A 8 -58.58 -102.42 -11.18
CA GLY A 8 -57.50 -101.57 -10.70
C GLY A 8 -57.43 -100.29 -11.53
N ARG A 9 -57.52 -99.14 -10.85
CA ARG A 9 -57.27 -97.83 -11.45
C ARG A 9 -55.78 -97.78 -11.80
N ALA A 10 -55.47 -97.82 -13.09
CA ALA A 10 -54.12 -97.64 -13.58
C ALA A 10 -53.51 -96.37 -12.95
N ALA A 11 -52.34 -96.51 -12.32
CA ALA A 11 -51.54 -95.37 -11.93
C ALA A 11 -51.28 -94.55 -13.20
N ALA A 12 -51.86 -93.34 -13.27
CA ALA A 12 -51.61 -92.43 -14.38
C ALA A 12 -50.09 -92.19 -14.45
N LEU A 13 -49.50 -92.41 -15.63
CA LEU A 13 -48.11 -92.03 -15.88
C LEU A 13 -47.91 -90.57 -15.45
N PRO A 14 -46.76 -90.20 -14.84
CA PRO A 14 -46.45 -88.80 -14.59
C PRO A 14 -46.51 -88.04 -15.92
N ASP A 15 -47.29 -86.96 -15.93
CA ASP A 15 -47.50 -86.11 -17.10
C ASP A 15 -46.18 -85.37 -17.42
N ARG A 16 -45.29 -86.00 -18.20
CA ARG A 16 -43.99 -85.44 -18.61
C ARG A 16 -44.10 -84.05 -19.21
N SER A 17 -45.26 -83.68 -19.76
CA SER A 17 -45.50 -82.35 -20.30
C SER A 17 -45.56 -81.25 -19.22
N ARG A 18 -45.93 -81.61 -17.98
CA ARG A 18 -45.92 -80.70 -16.82
C ARG A 18 -44.52 -80.52 -16.28
N ASP A 19 -43.74 -81.60 -16.19
CA ASP A 19 -42.35 -81.54 -15.69
C ASP A 19 -41.46 -80.71 -16.62
N HIS A 20 -41.59 -80.87 -17.95
CA HIS A 20 -40.86 -80.03 -18.91
C HIS A 20 -41.28 -78.55 -18.87
N ARG A 21 -42.58 -78.27 -18.62
CA ARG A 21 -43.07 -76.89 -18.45
C ARG A 21 -42.62 -76.28 -17.12
N GLN A 22 -42.56 -77.06 -16.05
CA GLN A 22 -42.05 -76.64 -14.75
C GLN A 22 -40.54 -76.39 -14.81
N ALA A 23 -39.75 -77.29 -15.40
CA ALA A 23 -38.32 -77.10 -15.59
C ALA A 23 -37.99 -75.90 -16.50
N ALA A 24 -38.77 -75.68 -17.57
CA ALA A 24 -38.65 -74.49 -18.40
C ALA A 24 -39.04 -73.21 -17.63
N ALA A 25 -40.11 -73.24 -16.85
CA ALA A 25 -40.52 -72.12 -15.99
C ALA A 25 -39.47 -71.81 -14.91
N GLU A 26 -38.91 -72.82 -14.25
CA GLU A 26 -37.84 -72.69 -13.26
C GLU A 26 -36.54 -72.14 -13.88
N THR A 27 -36.21 -72.54 -15.11
CA THR A 27 -35.06 -71.97 -15.83
C THR A 27 -35.30 -70.49 -16.14
N THR A 28 -36.51 -70.13 -16.58
CA THR A 28 -36.86 -68.72 -16.85
C THR A 28 -36.87 -67.85 -15.60
N THR A 29 -37.24 -68.38 -14.43
CA THR A 29 -37.19 -67.63 -13.17
C THR A 29 -35.75 -67.46 -12.68
N ILE A 30 -34.89 -68.47 -12.84
CA ILE A 30 -33.47 -68.37 -12.53
C ILE A 30 -32.78 -67.34 -13.42
N ASP A 31 -33.07 -67.34 -14.72
CA ASP A 31 -32.50 -66.37 -15.66
C ASP A 31 -33.01 -64.95 -15.41
N ALA A 32 -34.28 -64.79 -15.06
CA ALA A 32 -34.83 -63.50 -14.64
C ALA A 32 -34.18 -62.97 -13.34
N ASN A 33 -33.93 -63.84 -12.37
CA ASN A 33 -33.25 -63.47 -11.13
C ASN A 33 -31.79 -63.05 -11.39
N ARG A 34 -31.07 -63.78 -12.26
CA ARG A 34 -29.70 -63.40 -12.67
C ARG A 34 -29.67 -62.07 -13.40
N ALA A 35 -30.60 -61.84 -14.33
CA ALA A 35 -30.72 -60.57 -15.03
C ALA A 35 -30.97 -59.42 -14.05
N TRP A 36 -31.84 -59.63 -13.06
CA TRP A 36 -32.11 -58.66 -12.01
C TRP A 36 -30.89 -58.38 -11.10
N GLU A 37 -30.12 -59.41 -10.75
CA GLU A 37 -28.88 -59.25 -9.96
C GLU A 37 -27.83 -58.43 -10.72
N VAL A 38 -27.67 -58.69 -12.03
CA VAL A 38 -26.75 -57.95 -12.90
C VAL A 38 -27.20 -56.50 -13.06
N ASP A 39 -28.48 -56.26 -13.33
CA ASP A 39 -29.02 -54.90 -13.44
C ASP A 39 -28.86 -54.12 -12.12
N ARG A 40 -29.08 -54.78 -10.98
CA ARG A 40 -28.88 -54.19 -9.66
C ARG A 40 -27.42 -53.84 -9.41
N ALA A 41 -26.48 -54.70 -9.78
CA ALA A 41 -25.04 -54.44 -9.67
C ALA A 41 -24.60 -53.25 -10.55
N LEU A 42 -25.07 -53.20 -11.80
CA LEU A 42 -24.78 -52.09 -12.71
C LEU A 42 -25.39 -50.76 -12.25
N MET A 43 -26.60 -50.79 -11.66
CA MET A 43 -27.21 -49.61 -11.06
C MET A 43 -26.40 -49.08 -9.88
N LEU A 44 -25.89 -49.97 -9.02
CA LEU A 44 -25.04 -49.60 -7.89
C LEU A 44 -23.71 -48.98 -8.36
N GLU A 45 -23.01 -49.60 -9.31
CA GLU A 45 -21.73 -49.07 -9.81
C GLU A 45 -21.90 -47.68 -10.47
N ARG A 46 -22.98 -47.48 -11.25
CA ARG A 46 -23.32 -46.17 -11.83
C ARG A 46 -23.71 -45.15 -10.78
N SER A 47 -24.31 -45.56 -9.67
CA SER A 47 -24.66 -44.67 -8.56
C SER A 47 -23.40 -44.24 -7.80
N GLU A 48 -22.47 -45.15 -7.57
CA GLU A 48 -21.22 -44.90 -6.85
C GLU A 48 -20.34 -43.93 -7.65
N ARG A 49 -20.15 -44.15 -8.95
CA ARG A 49 -19.40 -43.22 -9.80
C ARG A 49 -19.99 -41.81 -9.78
N ARG A 50 -21.32 -41.69 -9.86
CA ARG A 50 -22.00 -40.37 -9.78
C ARG A 50 -21.83 -39.72 -8.41
N ALA A 51 -21.94 -40.50 -7.34
CA ALA A 51 -21.74 -40.01 -5.97
C ALA A 51 -20.31 -39.46 -5.78
N TRP A 52 -19.30 -40.15 -6.29
CA TRP A 52 -17.91 -39.69 -6.25
C TRP A 52 -17.69 -38.39 -7.04
N TRP A 53 -18.30 -38.26 -8.23
CA TRP A 53 -18.23 -37.00 -8.99
C TRP A 53 -18.85 -35.82 -8.24
N VAL A 54 -20.01 -36.02 -7.60
CA VAL A 54 -20.66 -34.98 -6.79
C VAL A 54 -19.82 -34.62 -5.55
N ALA A 55 -19.23 -35.63 -4.90
CA ALA A 55 -18.35 -35.41 -3.74
C ALA A 55 -17.11 -34.58 -4.12
N ILE A 56 -16.45 -34.91 -5.24
CA ILE A 56 -15.29 -34.15 -5.75
C ILE A 56 -15.70 -32.72 -6.11
N ALA A 57 -16.82 -32.54 -6.81
CA ALA A 57 -17.32 -31.22 -7.18
C ALA A 57 -17.62 -30.34 -5.95
N GLY A 58 -18.25 -30.91 -4.92
CA GLY A 58 -18.51 -30.22 -3.66
C GLY A 58 -17.22 -29.80 -2.92
N LEU A 59 -16.21 -30.67 -2.92
CA LEU A 59 -14.91 -30.37 -2.31
C LEU A 59 -14.18 -29.23 -3.04
N VAL A 60 -14.19 -29.23 -4.36
CA VAL A 60 -13.61 -28.14 -5.17
C VAL A 60 -14.31 -26.81 -4.92
N LEU A 61 -15.65 -26.81 -4.87
CA LEU A 61 -16.43 -25.61 -4.58
C LEU A 61 -16.10 -25.04 -3.18
N GLY A 62 -15.97 -25.92 -2.18
CA GLY A 62 -15.57 -25.53 -0.82
C GLY A 62 -14.19 -24.89 -0.76
N LEU A 63 -13.21 -25.44 -1.46
CA LEU A 63 -11.86 -24.86 -1.54
C LEU A 63 -11.85 -23.47 -2.21
N ILE A 64 -12.65 -23.28 -3.27
CA ILE A 64 -12.81 -21.98 -3.93
C ILE A 64 -13.41 -20.95 -2.95
N GLY A 65 -14.42 -21.34 -2.17
CA GLY A 65 -15.02 -20.47 -1.15
C GLY A 65 -14.03 -20.04 -0.07
N ILE A 66 -13.20 -20.96 0.43
CA ILE A 66 -12.15 -20.65 1.40
C ILE A 66 -11.12 -19.69 0.80
N ALA A 67 -10.66 -19.95 -0.43
CA ALA A 67 -9.72 -19.07 -1.12
C ALA A 67 -10.27 -17.65 -1.30
N ALA A 68 -11.55 -17.50 -1.62
CA ALA A 68 -12.21 -16.20 -1.75
C ALA A 68 -12.20 -15.40 -0.44
N VAL A 69 -12.39 -16.04 0.71
CA VAL A 69 -12.33 -15.38 2.03
C VAL A 69 -10.93 -14.85 2.33
N PHE A 70 -9.88 -15.62 2.01
CA PHE A 70 -8.49 -15.18 2.17
C PHE A 70 -8.13 -13.99 1.28
N VAL A 71 -8.66 -13.94 0.05
CA VAL A 71 -8.50 -12.78 -0.84
C VAL A 71 -9.27 -11.56 -0.33
N GLN A 72 -10.41 -11.74 0.34
CA GLN A 72 -11.23 -10.63 0.84
C GLN A 72 -10.72 -10.04 2.17
N GLY A 73 -10.06 -10.83 3.02
CA GLY A 73 -9.51 -10.40 4.31
C GLY A 73 -8.67 -9.11 4.28
N PRO A 74 -7.73 -8.91 3.33
CA PRO A 74 -6.91 -7.71 3.28
C PRO A 74 -7.65 -6.44 2.83
N LEU A 75 -8.86 -6.51 2.25
CA LEU A 75 -9.56 -5.34 1.70
C LEU A 75 -10.42 -4.57 2.72
N ARG A 76 -10.57 -5.05 3.96
CA ARG A 76 -11.46 -4.44 4.98
C ARG A 76 -10.70 -3.80 6.15
N ARG A 77 -9.64 -3.04 5.89
CA ARG A 77 -9.06 -2.16 6.92
C ARG A 77 -9.79 -0.81 6.91
N VAL A 78 -10.73 -0.63 7.83
CA VAL A 78 -11.27 0.70 8.15
C VAL A 78 -10.19 1.43 8.93
N VAL A 79 -9.49 2.35 8.27
CA VAL A 79 -8.53 3.23 8.92
C VAL A 79 -9.32 4.33 9.61
N GLU A 80 -9.59 4.16 10.90
CA GLU A 80 -10.07 5.25 11.73
C GLU A 80 -8.95 6.29 11.85
N ILE A 81 -9.16 7.48 11.28
CA ILE A 81 -8.22 8.60 11.36
C ILE A 81 -8.59 9.41 12.60
N PRO A 82 -7.86 9.32 13.73
CA PRO A 82 -8.08 10.22 14.85
C PRO A 82 -7.60 11.62 14.46
N ILE A 83 -8.53 12.52 14.18
CA ILE A 83 -8.24 13.94 13.99
C ILE A 83 -8.00 14.53 15.38
N VAL A 84 -6.73 14.73 15.76
CA VAL A 84 -6.40 15.51 16.95
C VAL A 84 -6.23 16.96 16.52
N VAL A 85 -7.17 17.80 16.94
CA VAL A 85 -7.12 19.25 16.73
C VAL A 85 -6.36 19.86 17.89
N ASP A 86 -5.19 20.44 17.62
CA ASP A 86 -4.51 21.30 18.59
C ASP A 86 -5.31 22.61 18.73
N ARG A 87 -5.84 22.85 19.93
CA ARG A 87 -6.75 23.96 20.22
C ARG A 87 -6.06 25.33 20.23
N VAL A 88 -4.73 25.40 20.14
CA VAL A 88 -3.99 26.66 20.26
C VAL A 88 -3.64 27.28 18.90
N THR A 89 -3.41 26.46 17.86
CA THR A 89 -2.91 26.94 16.54
C THR A 89 -3.92 26.81 15.40
N GLY A 90 -5.03 26.07 15.57
CA GLY A 90 -6.02 25.86 14.51
C GLY A 90 -5.50 25.04 13.31
N GLU A 91 -4.25 24.59 13.34
CA GLU A 91 -3.68 23.72 12.32
C GLU A 91 -4.06 22.26 12.61
N ALA A 92 -4.84 21.67 11.70
CA ALA A 92 -5.06 20.24 11.66
C ALA A 92 -3.75 19.54 11.26
N THR A 93 -2.94 19.17 12.26
CA THR A 93 -1.77 18.33 12.04
C THR A 93 -2.20 16.88 12.12
N ILE A 94 -2.27 16.21 10.97
CA ILE A 94 -2.46 14.77 10.89
C ILE A 94 -1.21 14.11 11.48
N GLN A 95 -1.23 13.81 12.78
CA GLN A 95 -0.26 12.87 13.37
C GLN A 95 -0.63 11.46 12.91
N GLN A 96 -0.35 11.17 11.65
CA GLN A 96 -0.33 9.80 11.17
C GLN A 96 0.78 9.10 11.94
N ARG A 97 0.43 8.19 12.88
CA ARG A 97 1.40 7.17 13.29
C ARG A 97 1.80 6.46 12.00
N LEU A 98 3.05 6.67 11.63
CA LEU A 98 3.70 6.12 10.45
C LEU A 98 3.63 4.59 10.53
N ALA A 99 2.52 4.02 10.06
CA ALA A 99 2.44 2.60 9.78
C ALA A 99 3.44 2.35 8.65
N VAL A 100 4.47 1.57 8.96
CA VAL A 100 5.66 1.25 8.15
C VAL A 100 5.33 0.62 6.79
N GLU A 101 4.06 0.43 6.46
CA GLU A 101 3.62 -0.37 5.32
C GLU A 101 2.95 0.45 4.20
N THR A 102 2.79 1.78 4.33
CA THR A 102 2.10 2.58 3.30
C THR A 102 2.56 4.04 3.22
N ILE A 103 3.86 4.31 3.34
CA ILE A 103 4.40 5.46 2.61
C ILE A 103 4.88 4.91 1.28
N PRO A 104 4.35 5.37 0.13
CA PRO A 104 4.99 5.12 -1.16
C PRO A 104 6.46 5.51 -1.00
N PRO A 105 7.46 4.68 -1.35
CA PRO A 105 8.89 4.95 -1.10
C PRO A 105 9.38 6.34 -1.55
N MET A 106 8.60 7.03 -2.41
CA MET A 106 8.85 8.36 -2.92
C MET A 106 8.46 9.50 -1.97
N GLU A 107 7.39 9.42 -1.17
CA GLU A 107 6.89 10.59 -0.41
C GLU A 107 7.83 10.99 0.75
N ALA A 108 8.33 10.02 1.51
CA ALA A 108 9.30 10.30 2.57
C ALA A 108 10.60 10.89 2.01
N LEU A 109 11.05 10.39 0.85
CA LEU A 109 12.20 10.92 0.12
C LEU A 109 11.97 12.36 -0.31
N ASP A 110 10.78 12.68 -0.82
CA ASP A 110 10.42 14.03 -1.25
C ASP A 110 10.42 15.01 -0.07
N LYS A 111 9.78 14.63 1.03
CA LYS A 111 9.75 15.44 2.25
C LYS A 111 11.15 15.66 2.80
N HIS A 112 11.99 14.63 2.78
CA HIS A 112 13.39 14.75 3.18
C HIS A 112 14.15 15.73 2.29
N ASN A 113 14.08 15.57 0.97
CA ASN A 113 14.79 16.43 0.01
C ASN A 113 14.31 17.89 0.11
N LEU A 114 13.00 18.11 0.24
CA LEU A 114 12.41 19.44 0.45
C LEU A 114 12.89 20.07 1.76
N ALA A 115 12.85 19.33 2.86
CA ALA A 115 13.31 19.82 4.16
C ALA A 115 14.83 20.12 4.15
N THR A 116 15.63 19.27 3.49
CA THR A 116 17.07 19.48 3.32
C THR A 116 17.36 20.72 2.49
N PHE A 117 16.65 20.92 1.38
CA PHE A 117 16.78 22.11 0.54
C PHE A 117 16.43 23.40 1.30
N VAL A 118 15.27 23.43 1.95
CA VAL A 118 14.81 24.61 2.71
C VAL A 118 15.78 24.92 3.86
N ARG A 119 16.27 23.91 4.58
CA ARG A 119 17.24 24.10 5.66
C ARG A 119 18.56 24.69 5.16
N ALA A 120 19.08 24.20 4.03
CA ALA A 120 20.33 24.70 3.46
C ALA A 120 20.18 26.11 2.87
N ARG A 121 19.04 26.42 2.23
CA ARG A 121 18.79 27.71 1.59
C ARG A 121 18.50 28.82 2.60
N GLU A 122 17.66 28.53 3.59
CA GLU A 122 17.18 29.53 4.55
C GLU A 122 18.03 29.60 5.81
N GLY A 123 18.85 28.56 6.04
CA GLY A 123 19.80 28.50 7.13
C GLY A 123 21.03 29.35 6.84
N TYR A 124 21.61 29.90 7.91
CA TYR A 124 22.86 30.62 7.84
C TYR A 124 23.70 30.23 9.06
N SER A 125 24.88 29.65 8.82
CA SER A 125 25.88 29.47 9.86
C SER A 125 27.25 29.67 9.26
N TRP A 126 28.03 30.56 9.86
CA TRP A 126 29.34 30.96 9.33
C TRP A 126 30.27 29.77 9.05
N MET A 127 30.29 28.79 9.97
CA MET A 127 31.18 27.63 9.88
C MET A 127 30.77 26.63 8.79
N PHE A 128 29.49 26.62 8.39
CA PHE A 128 28.95 25.66 7.43
C PHE A 128 28.45 26.30 6.13
N LEU A 129 28.63 27.61 5.97
CA LEU A 129 28.06 28.38 4.87
C LEU A 129 28.43 27.82 3.50
N GLN A 130 29.70 27.43 3.29
CA GLN A 130 30.14 26.86 2.02
C GLN A 130 29.42 25.53 1.70
N ARG A 131 29.25 24.66 2.71
CA ARG A 131 28.56 23.38 2.54
C ARG A 131 27.10 23.61 2.15
N ASP A 132 26.43 24.52 2.85
CA ASP A 132 25.02 24.81 2.63
C ASP A 132 24.80 25.50 1.27
N PHE A 133 25.71 26.41 0.89
CA PHE A 133 25.72 27.03 -0.44
C PHE A 133 25.87 25.99 -1.56
N ASP A 134 26.83 25.08 -1.44
CA ASP A 134 27.04 24.01 -2.41
C ASP A 134 25.85 23.03 -2.45
N GLN A 135 25.19 22.80 -1.32
CA GLN A 135 23.98 21.97 -1.23
C GLN A 135 22.82 22.59 -2.02
N VAL A 136 22.60 23.90 -1.88
CA VAL A 136 21.59 24.61 -2.68
C VAL A 136 21.95 24.55 -4.16
N ALA A 137 23.24 24.72 -4.52
CA ALA A 137 23.70 24.63 -5.90
C ALA A 137 23.42 23.25 -6.54
N ARG A 138 23.57 22.16 -5.76
CA ARG A 138 23.28 20.78 -6.21
C ARG A 138 21.78 20.48 -6.34
N MET A 139 20.93 21.21 -5.61
CA MET A 139 19.50 20.94 -5.47
C MET A 139 18.62 22.01 -6.13
N ALA A 140 19.18 22.96 -6.88
CA ALA A 140 18.45 24.00 -7.59
C ALA A 140 18.81 24.02 -9.07
N VAL A 141 17.85 24.41 -9.91
CA VAL A 141 18.17 24.77 -11.30
C VAL A 141 18.93 26.11 -11.35
N PRO A 142 19.70 26.39 -12.41
CA PRO A 142 20.50 27.62 -12.51
C PRO A 142 19.71 28.91 -12.24
N ALA A 143 18.45 28.99 -12.68
CA ALA A 143 17.60 30.14 -12.41
C ALA A 143 17.33 30.36 -10.91
N VAL A 144 16.92 29.30 -10.19
CA VAL A 144 16.63 29.36 -8.74
C VAL A 144 17.91 29.57 -7.91
N PHE A 145 19.04 29.05 -8.39
CA PHE A 145 20.33 29.24 -7.77
C PHE A 145 20.87 30.66 -7.97
N ALA A 146 20.72 31.26 -9.15
CA ALA A 146 21.15 32.62 -9.41
C ALA A 146 20.48 33.63 -8.46
N ASP A 147 19.18 33.45 -8.18
CA ASP A 147 18.44 34.28 -7.22
C ASP A 147 18.98 34.17 -5.78
N TYR A 148 19.43 32.98 -5.40
CA TYR A 148 20.07 32.74 -4.10
C TYR A 148 21.48 33.31 -4.06
N ASN A 149 22.28 33.06 -5.10
CA ASN A 149 23.67 33.52 -5.20
C ASN A 149 23.79 35.05 -5.10
N ARG A 150 22.83 35.80 -5.65
CA ARG A 150 22.77 37.26 -5.53
C ARG A 150 22.76 37.79 -4.09
N GLN A 151 22.36 36.98 -3.11
CA GLN A 151 22.40 37.35 -1.68
C GLN A 151 23.84 37.37 -1.12
N PHE A 152 24.75 36.65 -1.77
CA PHE A 152 26.16 36.50 -1.36
C PHE A 152 27.13 37.28 -2.26
N GLU A 153 26.62 38.06 -3.22
CA GLU A 153 27.42 38.86 -4.14
C GLU A 153 27.44 40.35 -3.74
N GLY A 154 28.51 41.04 -4.17
CA GLY A 154 28.67 42.48 -3.97
C GLY A 154 29.15 42.91 -2.59
N ASP A 155 29.04 44.21 -2.31
CA ASP A 155 29.46 44.81 -1.03
C ASP A 155 28.42 44.63 0.07
N ALA A 156 27.16 44.46 -0.34
CA ALA A 156 26.03 44.22 0.53
C ALA A 156 25.78 42.73 0.85
N ALA A 157 26.74 41.87 0.50
CA ALA A 157 26.66 40.43 0.61
C ALA A 157 26.41 39.97 2.06
N LEU A 158 25.57 38.96 2.23
CA LEU A 158 25.10 38.51 3.54
C LEU A 158 26.26 38.11 4.46
N GLN A 159 27.23 37.37 3.93
CA GLN A 159 28.41 36.92 4.64
C GLN A 159 29.31 38.08 5.09
N LYS A 160 29.34 39.20 4.36
CA LYS A 160 30.11 40.40 4.75
C LYS A 160 29.39 41.19 5.84
N LYS A 161 28.06 41.24 5.79
CA LYS A 161 27.23 42.00 6.74
C LYS A 161 27.10 41.32 8.09
N ILE A 162 26.83 40.03 8.09
CA ILE A 162 26.49 39.26 9.29
C ILE A 162 27.72 38.55 9.84
N GLY A 163 28.60 38.04 8.97
CA GLY A 163 29.79 37.32 9.39
C GLY A 163 29.44 36.16 10.32
N ALA A 164 30.19 36.04 11.41
CA ALA A 164 29.97 35.06 12.48
C ALA A 164 29.05 35.57 13.63
N ALA A 165 28.52 36.79 13.52
CA ALA A 165 27.79 37.44 14.60
C ALA A 165 26.36 36.91 14.77
N GLU A 166 25.77 36.30 13.74
CA GLU A 166 24.44 35.67 13.81
C GLU A 166 24.45 34.27 13.20
N ASP A 167 23.64 33.39 13.78
CA ASP A 167 23.25 32.10 13.22
C ASP A 167 21.74 32.08 12.99
N TRP A 168 21.33 31.58 11.82
CA TRP A 168 19.92 31.36 11.47
C TRP A 168 19.66 29.87 11.39
N ARG A 169 18.90 29.36 12.37
CA ARG A 169 18.52 27.95 12.45
C ARG A 169 17.11 27.75 11.91
N ILE A 170 16.97 26.77 11.03
CA ILE A 170 15.70 26.44 10.37
C ILE A 170 15.11 25.16 10.97
N ASN A 171 13.97 25.30 11.63
CA ASN A 171 13.19 24.21 12.18
C ASN A 171 11.98 23.96 11.28
N VAL A 172 12.04 22.89 10.48
CA VAL A 172 10.93 22.51 9.60
C VAL A 172 9.80 21.92 10.45
N ILE A 173 8.64 22.57 10.43
CA ILE A 173 7.43 22.13 11.16
C ILE A 173 6.72 21.04 10.37
N GLY A 174 6.57 21.25 9.06
CA GLY A 174 5.82 20.32 8.21
C GLY A 174 6.07 20.52 6.72
N VAL A 175 5.92 19.43 5.97
CA VAL A 175 5.98 19.43 4.51
C VAL A 175 4.68 18.84 3.98
N ARG A 176 3.91 19.67 3.28
CA ARG A 176 2.64 19.30 2.62
C ARG A 176 2.90 19.16 1.12
N LEU A 177 2.79 17.95 0.59
CA LEU A 177 2.84 17.73 -0.86
C LEU A 177 1.49 18.12 -1.50
N ALA A 178 1.50 18.58 -2.75
CA ALA A 178 0.26 18.89 -3.46
C ALA A 178 -0.65 17.66 -3.57
N ALA A 179 -1.96 17.87 -3.39
CA ALA A 179 -2.97 16.81 -3.43
C ALA A 179 -3.09 16.10 -4.79
N SER A 180 -2.69 16.79 -5.87
CA SER A 180 -2.58 16.23 -7.22
C SER A 180 -1.47 15.18 -7.35
N GLY A 181 -0.61 15.02 -6.34
CA GLY A 181 0.53 14.13 -6.36
C GLY A 181 1.63 14.59 -7.34
N ARG A 182 2.50 13.66 -7.74
CA ARG A 182 3.57 13.92 -8.71
C ARG A 182 3.08 13.61 -10.12
N ALA A 183 3.21 14.58 -11.03
CA ALA A 183 3.09 14.35 -12.46
C ALA A 183 4.46 13.89 -13.02
N GLY A 184 4.64 12.57 -13.16
CA GLY A 184 5.88 11.99 -13.69
C GLY A 184 7.07 12.18 -12.77
N ASN A 185 7.99 13.11 -13.10
CA ASN A 185 9.14 13.46 -12.25
C ASN A 185 8.98 14.83 -11.56
N LYS A 186 7.85 15.53 -11.72
CA LYS A 186 7.61 16.90 -11.22
C LYS A 186 6.58 16.94 -10.09
N GLY A 187 6.87 17.66 -9.02
CA GLY A 187 5.95 17.83 -7.90
C GLY A 187 5.95 19.25 -7.35
N GLU A 188 4.92 19.53 -6.56
CA GLU A 188 4.73 20.80 -5.87
C GLU A 188 4.54 20.51 -4.37
N ALA A 189 5.06 21.39 -3.53
CA ALA A 189 4.97 21.26 -2.09
C ALA A 189 4.98 22.62 -1.39
N THR A 190 4.39 22.63 -0.20
CA THR A 190 4.45 23.72 0.76
C THR A 190 5.22 23.25 2.00
N VAL A 191 6.22 24.01 2.40
CA VAL A 191 7.07 23.73 3.57
C VAL A 191 6.86 24.83 4.60
N THR A 192 6.32 24.48 5.76
CA THR A 192 6.19 25.40 6.90
C THR A 192 7.41 25.22 7.80
N TYR A 193 8.09 26.30 8.13
CA TYR A 193 9.29 26.28 8.97
C TYR A 193 9.37 27.51 9.89
N ASP A 194 9.96 27.31 11.05
CA ASP A 194 10.35 28.39 11.94
C ASP A 194 11.81 28.74 11.70
N ARG A 195 12.08 30.04 11.51
CA ARG A 195 13.41 30.61 11.45
C ARG A 195 13.75 31.22 12.79
N VAL A 196 14.75 30.64 13.44
CA VAL A 196 15.28 31.06 14.73
C VAL A 196 16.58 31.81 14.51
N VAL A 197 16.59 33.10 14.80
CA VAL A 197 17.78 33.96 14.68
C VAL A 197 18.42 34.10 16.06
N ARG A 198 19.67 33.67 16.15
CA ARG A 198 20.50 33.74 17.36
C ARG A 198 21.68 34.67 17.09
N LEU A 199 21.86 35.69 17.93
CA LEU A 199 23.06 36.51 17.90
C LEU A 199 24.16 35.81 18.72
N THR A 200 25.26 35.45 18.09
CA THR A 200 26.35 34.69 18.71
C THR A 200 27.14 35.54 19.71
N ASP A 201 27.30 36.83 19.40
CA ASP A 201 28.09 37.77 20.21
C ASP A 201 27.29 38.43 21.35
N ARG A 202 25.96 38.30 21.33
CA ARG A 202 25.07 38.94 22.29
C ARG A 202 24.15 37.90 22.90
N ASN A 203 24.12 37.83 24.24
CA ASN A 203 23.20 36.95 24.96
C ASN A 203 21.76 37.52 24.98
N LEU A 204 21.22 37.81 23.80
CA LEU A 204 19.85 38.29 23.59
C LEU A 204 18.92 37.10 23.36
N PRO A 205 17.62 37.25 23.67
CA PRO A 205 16.62 36.22 23.36
C PRO A 205 16.59 35.90 21.87
N GLU A 206 16.40 34.62 21.55
CA GLU A 206 16.25 34.16 20.16
C GLU A 206 14.97 34.72 19.54
N VAL A 207 15.06 35.21 18.31
CA VAL A 207 13.90 35.71 17.56
C VAL A 207 13.38 34.61 16.65
N ILE A 208 12.15 34.17 16.89
CA ILE A 208 11.49 33.12 16.12
C ILE A 208 10.46 33.75 15.19
N THR A 209 10.55 33.45 13.90
CA THR A 209 9.60 33.88 12.87
C THR A 209 9.11 32.66 12.08
N ARG A 210 7.81 32.54 11.86
CA ARG A 210 7.25 31.46 11.03
C ARG A 210 7.21 31.87 9.56
N HIS A 211 7.58 30.94 8.70
CA HIS A 211 7.61 31.12 7.24
C HIS A 211 6.96 29.94 6.54
N VAL A 212 6.42 30.23 5.37
CA VAL A 212 5.84 29.23 4.47
C VAL A 212 6.52 29.34 3.12
N ALA A 213 7.22 28.28 2.73
CA ALA A 213 7.87 28.16 1.43
C ALA A 213 6.99 27.35 0.46
N SER A 214 6.76 27.92 -0.73
CA SER A 214 6.17 27.23 -1.86
C SER A 214 7.28 26.76 -2.81
N VAL A 215 7.31 25.46 -3.10
CA VAL A 215 8.41 24.81 -3.82
C VAL A 215 7.86 23.97 -4.97
N VAL A 216 8.35 24.24 -6.18
CA VAL A 216 8.15 23.36 -7.35
C VAL A 216 9.47 22.65 -7.60
N TYR A 217 9.43 21.33 -7.72
CA TYR A 217 10.63 20.51 -7.81
C TYR A 217 10.47 19.40 -8.86
N GLN A 218 11.59 18.85 -9.31
CA GLN A 218 11.61 17.70 -10.20
C GLN A 218 12.86 16.82 -10.01
N TYR A 219 12.79 15.57 -10.45
CA TYR A 219 13.93 14.64 -10.41
C TYR A 219 14.63 14.52 -11.78
N GLN A 220 15.94 14.74 -11.79
CA GLN A 220 16.81 14.74 -12.97
C GLN A 220 18.09 13.91 -12.73
N PRO A 221 18.02 12.57 -12.76
CA PRO A 221 19.17 11.71 -12.44
C PRO A 221 20.33 11.84 -13.45
N LYS A 222 20.07 12.34 -14.67
CA LYS A 222 21.08 12.51 -15.73
C LYS A 222 21.98 13.74 -15.55
N VAL A 223 21.62 14.67 -14.66
CA VAL A 223 22.33 15.96 -14.49
C VAL A 223 23.53 15.83 -13.54
N LEU A 224 23.60 14.75 -12.75
CA LEU A 224 24.67 14.54 -11.78
C LEU A 224 25.80 13.69 -12.36
N ALA A 225 26.80 14.35 -12.93
CA ALA A 225 27.96 13.69 -13.55
C ALA A 225 29.04 13.24 -12.55
N LYS A 226 29.13 13.87 -11.37
CA LYS A 226 30.18 13.60 -10.38
C LYS A 226 29.65 12.68 -9.27
N GLU A 227 30.42 11.65 -8.92
CA GLU A 227 30.05 10.67 -7.88
C GLU A 227 29.79 11.32 -6.52
N ARG A 228 30.59 12.31 -6.13
CA ARG A 228 30.40 13.09 -4.90
C ARG A 228 29.02 13.75 -4.82
N ASP A 229 28.56 14.33 -5.93
CA ASP A 229 27.27 15.03 -5.97
C ASP A 229 26.09 14.02 -5.95
N ARG A 230 26.33 12.77 -6.40
CA ARG A 230 25.36 11.67 -6.31
C ARG A 230 25.22 11.11 -4.90
N LEU A 231 26.24 11.22 -4.04
CA LEU A 231 26.13 10.77 -2.65
C LEU A 231 25.13 11.62 -1.87
N GLU A 232 25.10 12.93 -2.13
CA GLU A 232 24.21 13.86 -1.44
C GLU A 232 22.87 14.06 -2.16
N ASN A 233 22.80 13.78 -3.46
CA ASN A 233 21.57 13.87 -4.25
C ASN A 233 21.41 12.66 -5.20
N PRO A 234 21.14 11.45 -4.70
CA PRO A 234 21.22 10.22 -5.50
C PRO A 234 20.28 10.17 -6.70
N PHE A 235 19.12 10.85 -6.62
CA PHE A 235 18.09 10.84 -7.66
C PHE A 235 18.01 12.13 -8.48
N GLY A 236 18.91 13.10 -8.23
CA GLY A 236 18.93 14.37 -8.95
C GLY A 236 17.72 15.25 -8.66
N PHE A 237 17.27 15.31 -7.41
CA PHE A 237 16.26 16.27 -6.96
C PHE A 237 16.72 17.69 -7.25
N VAL A 238 15.91 18.46 -7.97
CA VAL A 238 16.16 19.89 -8.19
C VAL A 238 14.90 20.72 -8.05
N VAL A 239 15.05 21.88 -7.44
CA VAL A 239 14.00 22.90 -7.30
C VAL A 239 13.99 23.79 -8.54
N THR A 240 12.84 23.89 -9.18
CA THR A 240 12.62 24.67 -10.41
C THR A 240 11.98 26.03 -10.14
N ALA A 241 11.21 26.15 -9.05
CA ALA A 241 10.68 27.42 -8.57
C ALA A 241 10.62 27.42 -7.05
N TYR A 242 10.95 28.56 -6.44
CA TYR A 242 11.00 28.72 -5.00
C TYR A 242 10.52 30.10 -4.61
N ARG A 243 9.67 30.16 -3.59
CA ARG A 243 9.27 31.40 -2.90
C ARG A 243 9.07 31.10 -1.43
N SER A 244 9.47 32.01 -0.56
CA SER A 244 9.18 31.95 0.87
C SER A 244 8.60 33.28 1.34
N ASP A 245 7.55 33.20 2.16
CA ASP A 245 6.89 34.35 2.74
C ASP A 245 6.70 34.15 4.25
N PRO A 246 6.91 35.21 5.07
CA PRO A 246 6.62 35.14 6.50
C PRO A 246 5.12 35.02 6.75
N GLU A 247 4.73 34.20 7.73
CA GLU A 247 3.34 34.10 8.15
C GLU A 247 2.98 35.32 9.02
N ILE A 248 1.94 36.04 8.61
CA ILE A 248 1.52 37.35 9.18
C ILE A 248 1.14 37.28 10.68
N ASN A 249 1.00 36.09 11.26
CA ASN A 249 0.53 35.90 12.64
C ASN A 249 1.61 35.60 13.70
N THR A 250 2.91 35.79 13.42
CA THR A 250 3.92 35.58 14.47
C THR A 250 4.02 36.79 15.40
N ALA A 251 3.15 36.86 16.40
CA ALA A 251 3.43 37.68 17.59
C ALA A 251 4.66 37.11 18.29
N ALA A 252 5.70 37.92 18.48
CA ALA A 252 6.86 37.55 19.28
C ALA A 252 6.37 37.19 20.70
N PRO A 253 6.72 36.01 21.25
CA PRO A 253 6.41 35.71 22.64
C PRO A 253 7.25 36.63 23.53
N GLY A 254 6.67 37.75 23.98
CA GLY A 254 7.35 38.70 24.87
C GLY A 254 6.88 40.15 24.83
N ALA A 255 6.09 40.58 23.85
CA ALA A 255 5.48 41.91 23.89
C ALA A 255 4.26 41.90 24.81
N LYS A 256 4.42 42.38 26.05
CA LYS A 256 3.29 42.74 26.91
C LYS A 256 2.51 43.91 26.25
N PRO A 257 1.18 43.95 26.44
CA PRO A 257 0.30 44.98 25.86
C PRO A 257 0.67 46.39 26.33
#